data_AF-A0A2X4XLD0-F1
#
_entry.id   AF-A0A2X4XLD0-F1
#
_cell.length_a   1.000
_cell.length_b   1.000
_cell.length_c   1.000
_cell.angle_alpha   90.00
_cell.angle_beta   90.00
_cell.angle_gamma   90.00
#
_symmetry.space_group_name_H-M   'P 1'
#
loop_
_entity.id
_entity.type
_entity.pdbx_description
1 polymer ?
#
loop_
_entity_poly.entity_id
_entity_poly.type
_entity_poly.pdbx_seq_one_letter_code
_entity_poly.pdbx_strand_id
1 'polypeptide(L)'
;MSNIGLNATGATPRYTTTRLHQRPGLFIVAAALLLSLLALLPLGFVVSVAFETGWQTVKALVFRPRVAELLLNTLLLVVFTLPICAILGVTLAWLTERTTLPGRRIWSLLATAPLAVPAFVQSYAWISLVPSMHGLGAGVFISVLAYFPFIYLPAAAVLRRLDPGIEDVATSLGTRPLAVFSAWCCRSSNWRPGADRY
;
A
#
# COMPACT_ATOMS: atom_id res chain seq x y z
N MET A 1 -36.69 -41.05 -41.31
CA MET A 1 -37.18 -40.49 -40.03
C MET A 1 -35.97 -40.34 -39.10
N SER A 2 -35.76 -39.10 -38.63
CA SER A 2 -34.93 -38.66 -37.49
C SER A 2 -33.46 -39.08 -37.38
N ASN A 3 -32.56 -38.21 -37.85
CA ASN A 3 -31.22 -38.01 -37.29
C ASN A 3 -31.29 -36.79 -36.37
N ILE A 4 -31.40 -37.00 -35.05
CA ILE A 4 -31.19 -35.95 -34.05
C ILE A 4 -29.93 -36.35 -33.27
N GLY A 5 -28.79 -35.97 -33.84
CA GLY A 5 -27.50 -36.06 -33.18
C GLY A 5 -27.36 -34.96 -32.13
N LEU A 6 -27.09 -35.38 -30.90
CA LEU A 6 -26.65 -34.51 -29.82
C LEU A 6 -25.37 -33.78 -30.24
N ASN A 7 -25.41 -32.45 -30.30
CA ASN A 7 -24.19 -31.63 -30.24
C ASN A 7 -24.44 -30.43 -29.32
N ALA A 8 -24.63 -30.73 -28.05
CA ALA A 8 -24.45 -29.80 -26.96
C ALA A 8 -23.05 -30.00 -26.38
N THR A 9 -22.06 -29.28 -26.91
CA THR A 9 -20.83 -29.02 -26.17
C THR A 9 -20.51 -27.54 -26.30
N GLY A 10 -20.94 -26.78 -25.30
CA GLY A 10 -20.52 -25.40 -25.10
C GLY A 10 -19.01 -25.36 -24.93
N ALA A 11 -18.33 -24.88 -25.97
CA ALA A 11 -16.91 -24.56 -25.88
C ALA A 11 -16.75 -23.28 -25.08
N THR A 12 -16.47 -23.38 -23.77
CA THR A 12 -16.02 -22.24 -22.97
C THR A 12 -14.67 -21.77 -23.52
N PRO A 13 -14.49 -20.49 -23.91
CA PRO A 13 -13.20 -20.00 -24.38
C PRO A 13 -12.19 -20.04 -23.22
N ARG A 14 -11.17 -20.90 -23.35
CA ARG A 14 -10.02 -20.91 -22.44
C ARG A 14 -9.12 -19.73 -22.79
N TYR A 15 -9.10 -18.69 -21.96
CA TYR A 15 -8.11 -17.62 -22.03
C TYR A 15 -6.73 -18.17 -21.65
N THR A 16 -6.03 -18.75 -22.61
CA THR A 16 -4.64 -19.17 -22.46
C THR A 16 -3.78 -17.91 -22.51
N THR A 17 -3.49 -17.32 -21.35
CA THR A 17 -2.53 -16.21 -21.25
C THR A 17 -1.12 -16.78 -21.30
N THR A 18 -0.63 -17.11 -22.50
CA THR A 18 0.80 -17.33 -22.70
C THR A 18 1.53 -16.00 -22.51
N ARG A 19 2.03 -15.74 -21.29
CA ARG A 19 3.05 -14.72 -21.08
C ARG A 19 4.33 -15.21 -21.76
N LEU A 20 4.56 -14.78 -22.99
CA LEU A 20 5.86 -14.95 -23.63
C LEU A 20 6.89 -14.19 -22.80
N HIS A 21 7.80 -14.93 -22.17
CA HIS A 21 9.01 -14.38 -21.56
C HIS A 21 9.88 -13.84 -22.70
N GLN A 22 9.59 -12.62 -23.16
CA GLN A 22 10.46 -11.93 -24.10
C GLN A 22 11.77 -11.67 -23.36
N ARG A 23 12.84 -12.33 -23.82
CA ARG A 23 14.18 -12.07 -23.30
C ARG A 23 14.45 -10.58 -23.47
N PRO A 24 14.80 -9.83 -22.41
CA PRO A 24 15.13 -8.42 -22.56
C PRO A 24 16.24 -8.29 -23.61
N GLY A 25 16.04 -7.42 -24.60
CA GLY A 25 17.04 -7.19 -25.64
C GLY A 25 18.38 -6.81 -25.00
N LEU A 26 19.50 -7.20 -25.63
CA LEU A 26 20.86 -6.95 -25.12
C LEU A 26 21.07 -5.49 -24.67
N PHE A 27 20.47 -4.53 -25.37
CA PHE A 27 20.47 -3.11 -25.01
C PHE A 27 19.84 -2.80 -23.64
N ILE A 28 18.72 -3.44 -23.30
CA ILE A 28 18.05 -3.25 -22.01
C ILE A 28 18.92 -3.81 -20.88
N VAL A 29 19.54 -4.97 -21.11
CA VAL A 29 20.47 -5.57 -20.14
C VAL A 29 21.72 -4.69 -19.97
N ALA A 30 22.31 -4.21 -21.07
CA ALA A 30 23.46 -3.32 -21.03
C ALA A 30 23.14 -1.99 -20.33
N ALA A 31 21.99 -1.38 -20.62
CA ALA A 31 21.54 -0.15 -19.95
C ALA A 31 21.27 -0.37 -18.45
N ALA A 32 20.63 -1.48 -18.09
CA ALA A 32 20.39 -1.84 -16.68
C ALA A 32 21.71 -2.07 -15.92
N LEU A 33 22.68 -2.76 -16.54
CA LEU A 33 24.01 -2.97 -15.97
C LEU A 33 24.78 -1.65 -15.81
N LEU A 34 24.75 -0.78 -16.83
CA LEU A 34 25.39 0.54 -16.76
C LEU A 34 24.79 1.38 -15.63
N LEU A 35 23.46 1.46 -15.55
CA LEU A 35 22.76 2.19 -14.50
C LEU A 35 23.02 1.61 -13.12
N SER A 36 23.04 0.27 -13.00
CA SER A 36 23.41 -0.41 -11.75
C SER A 36 24.83 -0.05 -11.32
N LEU A 37 25.79 -0.12 -12.25
CA LEU A 37 27.19 0.22 -11.95
C LEU A 37 27.35 1.68 -11.54
N LEU A 38 26.64 2.59 -12.21
CA LEU A 38 26.64 4.01 -11.89
C LEU A 38 26.01 4.29 -10.51
N ALA A 39 24.94 3.57 -10.16
CA ALA A 39 24.31 3.65 -8.84
C ALA A 39 25.19 3.08 -7.71
N LEU A 40 26.10 2.15 -8.04
CA LEU A 40 27.08 1.61 -7.10
C LEU A 40 28.28 2.52 -6.87
N LEU A 41 28.55 3.47 -7.78
CA LEU A 41 29.68 4.40 -7.70
C LEU A 41 29.78 5.14 -6.35
N PRO A 42 28.72 5.80 -5.82
CA PRO A 42 28.80 6.47 -4.52
C PRO A 42 29.07 5.50 -3.37
N LEU A 43 28.57 4.26 -3.45
CA LEU A 43 28.82 3.23 -2.44
C LEU A 43 30.30 2.79 -2.48
N GLY A 44 30.85 2.62 -3.68
CA GLY A 44 32.27 2.35 -3.89
C GLY A 44 33.16 3.46 -3.35
N PHE A 45 32.77 4.73 -3.55
CA PHE A 45 33.47 5.89 -2.98
C PHE A 45 33.43 5.90 -1.45
N VAL A 46 32.29 5.59 -0.83
CA VAL A 46 32.21 5.46 0.64
C VAL A 46 33.14 4.36 1.15
N VAL A 47 33.23 3.24 0.43
CA VAL A 47 34.14 2.14 0.77
C VAL A 47 35.61 2.55 0.62
N SER A 48 35.98 3.26 -0.46
CA SER A 48 37.36 3.73 -0.64
C SER A 48 37.77 4.71 0.46
N VAL A 49 36.90 5.67 0.79
CA VAL A 49 37.12 6.60 1.91
C VAL A 49 37.24 5.84 3.24
N ALA A 50 36.42 4.82 3.47
CA ALA A 50 36.50 4.01 4.68
C ALA A 50 37.85 3.28 4.83
N PHE A 51 38.44 2.81 3.72
CA PHE A 51 39.78 2.22 3.71
C PHE A 51 40.89 3.25 3.97
N GLU A 52 40.79 4.44 3.37
CA GLU A 52 41.76 5.54 3.55
C GLU A 52 41.75 6.10 4.98
N THR A 53 40.58 6.17 5.63
CA THR A 53 40.39 6.78 6.96
C THR A 53 40.92 5.90 8.10
N GLY A 54 41.15 4.61 7.84
CA GLY A 54 41.68 3.63 8.80
C GLY A 54 40.64 3.09 9.79
N TRP A 55 40.74 1.78 10.08
CA TRP A 55 39.78 1.02 10.89
C TRP A 55 39.54 1.57 12.31
N GLN A 56 40.57 2.19 12.91
CA GLN A 56 40.48 2.76 14.27
C GLN A 56 39.55 3.99 14.30
N THR A 57 39.66 4.88 13.30
CA THR A 57 38.81 6.06 13.16
C THR A 57 37.37 5.68 12.82
N VAL A 58 37.20 4.68 11.95
CA VAL A 58 35.86 4.15 11.57
C VAL A 58 35.15 3.58 12.78
N LYS A 59 35.81 2.77 13.60
CA LYS A 59 35.24 2.26 14.86
C LYS A 59 34.86 3.42 15.80
N ALA A 60 35.75 4.40 15.98
CA ALA A 60 35.48 5.53 16.85
C ALA A 60 34.31 6.42 16.37
N LEU A 61 34.03 6.46 15.06
CA LEU A 61 32.88 7.17 14.48
C LEU A 61 31.59 6.36 14.56
N VAL A 62 31.64 5.07 14.22
CA VAL A 62 30.47 4.17 14.18
C VAL A 62 29.95 3.87 15.58
N PHE A 63 30.84 3.66 16.55
CA PHE A 63 30.46 3.35 17.94
C PHE A 63 30.22 4.58 18.81
N ARG A 64 29.98 5.76 18.21
CA ARG A 64 29.58 6.93 19.01
C ARG A 64 28.20 6.70 19.65
N PRO A 65 28.01 7.11 20.92
CA PRO A 65 26.71 7.02 21.59
C PRO A 65 25.60 7.71 20.78
N ARG A 66 25.95 8.79 20.07
CA ARG A 66 25.03 9.51 19.19
C ARG A 66 24.49 8.63 18.05
N VAL A 67 25.28 7.75 17.45
CA VAL A 67 24.79 6.84 16.40
C VAL A 67 23.74 5.89 16.96
N ALA A 68 23.97 5.35 18.17
CA ALA A 68 22.99 4.52 18.86
C ALA A 68 21.70 5.28 19.18
N GLU A 69 21.79 6.54 19.65
CA GLU A 69 20.62 7.40 19.87
C GLU A 69 19.83 7.66 18.58
N LEU A 70 20.50 7.95 17.46
CA LEU A 70 19.82 8.13 16.17
C LEU A 70 19.14 6.85 15.71
N LEU A 71 19.83 5.71 15.81
CA LEU A 71 19.28 4.40 15.46
C LEU A 71 18.05 4.06 16.30
N LEU A 72 18.11 4.30 17.62
CA LEU A 72 16.97 4.09 18.51
C LEU A 72 15.81 5.02 18.16
N ASN A 73 16.05 6.30 17.90
CA ASN A 73 15.00 7.24 17.49
C ASN A 73 14.33 6.83 16.19
N THR A 74 15.10 6.40 15.18
CA THR A 74 14.55 5.90 13.91
C THR A 74 13.79 4.59 14.11
N LEU A 75 14.32 3.68 14.93
CA LEU A 75 13.65 2.41 15.23
C LEU A 75 12.30 2.65 15.93
N LEU A 76 12.28 3.50 16.96
CA LEU A 76 11.06 3.88 17.66
C LEU A 76 10.07 4.54 16.69
N LEU A 77 10.54 5.47 15.86
CA LEU A 77 9.71 6.13 14.86
C LEU A 77 9.05 5.10 13.93
N VAL A 78 9.81 4.14 13.40
CA VAL A 78 9.30 3.09 12.51
C VAL A 78 8.32 2.15 13.23
N VAL A 79 8.67 1.69 14.43
CA VAL A 79 7.85 0.78 15.23
C VAL A 79 6.49 1.38 15.58
N PHE A 80 6.40 2.69 15.82
CA PHE A 80 5.11 3.34 16.06
C PHE A 80 4.39 3.73 14.77
N THR A 81 5.11 4.25 13.77
CA THR A 81 4.50 4.77 12.54
C THR A 81 3.89 3.65 11.70
N LEU A 82 4.59 2.53 11.49
CA LEU A 82 4.14 1.48 10.58
C LEU A 82 2.80 0.84 11.01
N PRO A 83 2.60 0.44 12.28
CA PRO A 83 1.32 -0.11 12.72
C PRO A 83 0.18 0.90 12.58
N ILE A 84 0.42 2.17 12.94
CA ILE A 84 -0.60 3.21 12.83
C ILE A 84 -0.99 3.44 11.36
N CYS A 85 0.00 3.55 10.46
CA CYS A 85 -0.25 3.64 9.02
C CYS A 85 -1.03 2.43 8.50
N ALA A 86 -0.67 1.22 8.94
CA ALA A 86 -1.32 -0.01 8.50
C ALA A 86 -2.78 -0.06 8.97
N ILE A 87 -3.03 0.22 10.24
CA ILE A 87 -4.37 0.25 10.82
C ILE A 87 -5.21 1.32 10.12
N LEU A 88 -4.72 2.56 10.01
CA LEU A 88 -5.47 3.64 9.37
C LEU A 88 -5.71 3.39 7.88
N GLY A 89 -4.69 3.00 7.14
CA GLY A 89 -4.77 2.77 5.70
C GLY A 89 -5.70 1.61 5.35
N VAL A 90 -5.61 0.48 6.07
CA VAL A 90 -6.46 -0.69 5.86
C VAL A 90 -7.90 -0.41 6.31
N THR A 91 -8.08 0.23 7.46
CA THR A 91 -9.43 0.58 7.96
C THR A 91 -10.12 1.54 7.00
N LEU A 92 -9.43 2.58 6.54
CA LEU A 92 -9.98 3.54 5.59
C LEU A 92 -10.28 2.90 4.23
N ALA A 93 -9.43 1.99 3.76
CA ALA A 93 -9.68 1.22 2.55
C ALA A 93 -10.90 0.30 2.70
N TRP A 94 -11.03 -0.40 3.82
CA TRP A 94 -12.20 -1.23 4.11
C TRP A 94 -13.48 -0.41 4.19
N LEU A 95 -13.43 0.72 4.90
CA LEU A 95 -14.51 1.68 5.00
C LEU A 95 -14.94 2.15 3.61
N THR A 96 -14.04 2.74 2.82
CA THR A 96 -14.41 3.27 1.50
C THR A 96 -14.90 2.17 0.57
N GLU A 97 -14.30 0.98 0.58
CA GLU A 97 -14.57 -0.07 -0.39
C GLU A 97 -15.77 -0.97 -0.07
N ARG A 98 -15.88 -1.41 1.19
CA ARG A 98 -16.83 -2.44 1.62
C ARG A 98 -18.06 -1.87 2.33
N THR A 99 -18.03 -0.63 2.82
CA THR A 99 -19.18 -0.01 3.51
C THR A 99 -19.94 0.99 2.62
N THR A 100 -21.20 1.27 2.94
CA THR A 100 -22.05 2.26 2.24
C THR A 100 -21.83 3.68 2.74
N LEU A 101 -20.57 4.13 2.78
CA LEU A 101 -20.24 5.49 3.18
C LEU A 101 -20.80 6.52 2.19
N PRO A 102 -21.58 7.51 2.65
CA PRO A 102 -21.98 8.62 1.81
C PRO A 102 -20.72 9.41 1.39
N GLY A 103 -20.64 9.78 0.12
CA GLY A 103 -19.51 10.58 -0.37
C GLY A 103 -18.17 9.84 -0.45
N ARG A 104 -18.16 8.52 -0.66
CA ARG A 104 -16.95 7.69 -0.81
C ARG A 104 -15.83 8.29 -1.67
N ARG A 105 -16.17 9.04 -2.74
CA ARG A 105 -15.19 9.75 -3.57
C ARG A 105 -14.43 10.82 -2.77
N ILE A 106 -15.12 11.60 -1.93
CA ILE A 106 -14.53 12.63 -1.07
C ILE A 106 -13.58 11.98 -0.07
N TRP A 107 -14.02 10.91 0.60
CA TRP A 107 -13.17 10.15 1.53
C TRP A 107 -11.91 9.62 0.85
N SER A 108 -12.05 9.09 -0.36
CA SER A 108 -10.90 8.61 -1.15
C SER A 108 -9.95 9.75 -1.52
N LEU A 109 -10.47 10.92 -1.89
CA LEU A 109 -9.67 12.10 -2.21
C LEU A 109 -8.94 12.62 -0.96
N LEU A 110 -9.63 12.74 0.17
CA LEU A 110 -9.04 13.15 1.46
C LEU A 110 -7.96 12.16 1.92
N ALA A 111 -8.17 10.86 1.74
CA ALA A 111 -7.17 9.84 2.04
C ALA A 111 -5.88 10.03 1.24
N THR A 112 -5.99 10.49 -0.01
CA THR A 112 -4.83 10.70 -0.89
C THR A 112 -4.28 12.12 -0.87
N ALA A 113 -5.02 13.08 -0.30
CA ALA A 113 -4.66 14.50 -0.32
C ALA A 113 -3.28 14.80 0.29
N PRO A 114 -2.84 14.15 1.38
CA PRO A 114 -1.51 14.38 1.95
C PRO A 114 -0.37 14.04 0.98
N LEU A 115 -0.56 13.13 0.02
CA LEU A 115 0.48 12.80 -0.97
C LEU A 115 0.78 13.95 -1.94
N ALA A 116 -0.16 14.87 -2.12
CA ALA A 116 0.04 16.03 -3.00
C ALA A 116 1.06 17.01 -2.41
N VAL A 117 1.24 17.01 -1.08
CA VAL A 117 2.14 17.91 -0.38
C VAL A 117 3.46 17.19 -0.06
N PRO A 118 4.62 17.69 -0.51
CA PRO A 118 5.91 17.11 -0.16
C PRO A 118 6.11 17.03 1.37
N ALA A 119 6.73 15.95 1.86
CA ALA A 119 6.89 15.68 3.30
C ALA A 119 7.60 16.82 4.07
N PHE A 120 8.57 17.49 3.43
CA PHE A 120 9.22 18.67 4.01
C PHE A 120 8.22 19.82 4.23
N VAL A 121 7.37 20.10 3.25
CA VAL A 121 6.33 21.15 3.35
C VAL A 121 5.30 20.78 4.40
N GLN A 122 4.90 19.51 4.49
CA GLN A 122 4.00 19.04 5.55
C GLN A 122 4.60 19.27 6.94
N SER A 123 5.88 18.93 7.12
CA SER A 123 6.58 19.15 8.40
C SER A 123 6.60 20.62 8.79
N TYR A 124 7.00 21.51 7.87
CA TYR A 124 7.05 22.94 8.13
C TYR A 124 5.67 23.54 8.41
N ALA A 125 4.64 23.12 7.69
CA ALA A 125 3.27 23.58 7.93
C ALA A 125 2.80 23.22 9.35
N TRP A 126 3.00 21.97 9.79
CA TRP A 126 2.57 21.53 11.12
C TRP A 126 3.34 22.19 12.25
N ILE A 127 4.66 22.32 12.12
CA ILE A 127 5.50 22.99 13.12
C ILE A 127 5.13 24.48 13.21
N SER A 128 4.76 25.11 12.09
CA SER A 128 4.35 26.52 12.07
C SER A 128 2.96 26.72 12.70
N LEU A 129 2.04 25.77 12.51
CA LEU A 129 0.70 25.80 13.09
C LEU A 129 0.70 25.46 14.59
N VAL A 130 1.53 24.51 14.99
CA VAL A 130 1.61 24.03 16.37
C VAL A 130 3.09 24.01 16.78
N PRO A 131 3.63 25.13 17.30
CA PRO A 131 5.03 25.24 17.69
C PRO A 131 5.47 24.28 18.80
N SER A 132 4.53 23.65 19.51
CA SER A 132 4.83 22.62 20.51
C SER A 132 5.07 21.22 19.90
N MET A 133 4.86 21.04 18.59
CA MET A 133 5.06 19.76 17.91
C MET A 133 6.54 19.47 17.64
N HIS A 134 7.21 18.93 18.64
CA HIS A 134 8.59 18.47 18.55
C HIS A 134 8.77 17.05 19.11
N GLY A 135 9.90 16.42 18.78
CA GLY A 135 10.27 15.09 19.26
C GLY A 135 9.58 13.94 18.50
N LEU A 136 9.61 12.75 19.13
CA LEU A 136 9.16 11.50 18.50
C LEU A 136 7.69 11.54 18.09
N GLY A 137 6.81 12.07 18.93
CA GLY A 137 5.36 12.10 18.65
C GLY A 137 5.01 12.94 17.42
N ALA A 138 5.64 14.12 17.27
CA ALA A 138 5.48 14.95 16.08
C ALA A 138 5.99 14.23 14.82
N GLY A 139 7.14 13.56 14.92
CA GLY A 139 7.69 12.74 13.85
C GLY A 139 6.74 11.61 13.44
N VAL A 140 6.18 10.86 14.40
CA VAL A 140 5.21 9.79 14.15
C VAL A 140 3.97 10.36 13.46
N PHE A 141 3.40 11.45 13.97
CA PHE A 141 2.20 12.06 13.40
C PHE A 141 2.39 12.50 11.94
N ILE A 142 3.47 13.24 11.64
CA ILE A 142 3.74 13.73 10.29
C ILE A 142 4.06 12.55 9.37
N SER A 143 4.83 11.57 9.85
CA SER A 143 5.14 10.37 9.07
C SER A 143 3.88 9.56 8.75
N VAL A 144 2.97 9.40 9.72
CA VAL A 144 1.69 8.73 9.50
C VAL A 144 0.91 9.46 8.41
N LEU A 145 0.74 10.77 8.53
CA LEU A 145 -0.01 11.59 7.57
C LEU A 145 0.57 11.48 6.15
N ALA A 146 1.91 11.48 6.03
CA ALA A 146 2.60 11.37 4.75
C ALA A 146 2.56 9.96 4.15
N TYR A 147 2.62 8.91 4.99
CA TYR A 147 2.84 7.54 4.52
C TYR A 147 1.61 6.63 4.51
N PHE A 148 0.58 6.88 5.34
CA PHE A 148 -0.65 6.06 5.32
C PHE A 148 -1.30 5.94 3.93
N PRO A 149 -1.26 6.97 3.03
CA PRO A 149 -1.90 6.85 1.73
C PRO A 149 -1.25 5.77 0.84
N PHE A 150 0.05 5.52 1.02
CA PHE A 150 0.75 4.45 0.30
C PHE A 150 0.28 3.05 0.72
N ILE A 151 -0.27 2.89 1.93
CA ILE A 151 -0.90 1.64 2.36
C ILE A 151 -2.37 1.59 1.91
N TYR A 152 -3.08 2.72 2.01
CA TYR A 152 -4.47 2.85 1.59
C TYR A 152 -4.67 2.48 0.11
N LEU A 153 -3.85 3.02 -0.80
CA LEU A 153 -3.99 2.82 -2.25
C LEU A 153 -3.99 1.34 -2.69
N PRO A 154 -2.97 0.53 -2.35
CA PRO A 154 -2.96 -0.89 -2.70
C PRO A 154 -4.03 -1.67 -1.93
N ALA A 155 -4.29 -1.36 -0.65
CA ALA A 155 -5.34 -2.04 0.11
C ALA A 155 -6.72 -1.84 -0.51
N ALA A 156 -7.06 -0.60 -0.87
CA ALA A 156 -8.31 -0.29 -1.57
C ALA A 156 -8.38 -0.97 -2.94
N ALA A 157 -7.27 -1.00 -3.68
CA ALA A 157 -7.21 -1.67 -4.98
C ALA A 157 -7.43 -3.19 -4.87
N VAL A 158 -6.89 -3.85 -3.83
CA VAL A 158 -7.12 -5.27 -3.58
C VAL A 158 -8.58 -5.52 -3.19
N LEU A 159 -9.14 -4.70 -2.30
CA LEU A 159 -10.54 -4.83 -1.89
C LEU A 159 -11.52 -4.61 -3.05
N ARG A 160 -11.21 -3.74 -4.01
CA ARG A 160 -11.98 -3.58 -5.27
C ARG A 160 -11.98 -4.82 -6.15
N ARG A 161 -10.89 -5.59 -6.11
CA ARG A 161 -10.69 -6.75 -6.99
C ARG A 161 -11.26 -8.05 -6.42
N LEU A 162 -11.45 -8.14 -5.10
CA LEU A 162 -12.07 -9.30 -4.48
C LEU A 162 -13.56 -9.37 -4.86
N ASP A 163 -13.90 -10.38 -5.67
CA ASP A 163 -15.28 -10.67 -6.09
C ASP A 163 -16.16 -10.95 -4.85
N PRO A 164 -17.28 -10.22 -4.68
CA PRO A 164 -18.27 -10.51 -3.65
C PRO A 164 -18.74 -11.98 -3.63
N GLY A 165 -18.70 -12.70 -4.76
CA GLY A 165 -19.11 -14.10 -4.82
C GLY A 165 -18.33 -15.06 -3.91
N ILE A 166 -17.09 -14.70 -3.52
CA ILE A 166 -16.33 -15.48 -2.53
C ILE A 166 -16.97 -15.38 -1.13
N GLU A 167 -17.58 -14.24 -0.80
CA GLU A 167 -18.30 -14.03 0.46
C GLU A 167 -19.62 -14.83 0.49
N ASP A 168 -20.29 -14.98 -0.66
CA ASP A 168 -21.51 -15.78 -0.79
C ASP A 168 -21.25 -17.28 -0.62
N VAL A 169 -20.13 -17.78 -1.16
CA VAL A 169 -19.68 -19.18 -0.96
C VAL A 169 -19.30 -19.44 0.49
N ALA A 170 -18.54 -18.52 1.13
CA ALA A 170 -18.19 -18.62 2.54
C ALA A 170 -19.43 -18.59 3.45
N THR A 171 -20.43 -17.77 3.11
CA THR A 171 -21.70 -17.70 3.84
C THR A 171 -22.50 -19.00 3.67
N SER A 172 -22.51 -19.59 2.47
CA SER A 172 -23.15 -20.88 2.20
C SER A 172 -22.49 -22.04 2.97
N LEU A 173 -21.19 -21.93 3.25
CA LEU A 173 -20.43 -22.86 4.09
C LEU A 173 -20.57 -22.59 5.60
N GLY A 174 -21.42 -21.66 6.01
CA GLY A 174 -21.72 -21.36 7.42
C GLY A 174 -20.69 -20.46 8.12
N THR A 175 -19.63 -20.03 7.43
CA THR A 175 -18.70 -19.03 7.96
C THR A 175 -19.27 -17.64 7.73
N ARG A 176 -19.82 -17.02 8.79
CA ARG A 176 -20.28 -15.62 8.73
C ARG A 176 -19.15 -14.67 9.15
N PRO A 177 -18.58 -13.85 8.23
CA PRO A 177 -17.67 -12.79 8.64
C PRO A 177 -18.49 -11.64 9.23
N LEU A 178 -18.24 -11.28 10.50
CA LEU A 178 -18.92 -10.16 11.17
C LEU A 178 -18.80 -8.81 10.41
N ALA A 179 -17.77 -8.67 9.56
CA ALA A 179 -17.58 -7.52 8.67
C ALA A 179 -18.56 -7.48 7.49
N VAL A 180 -19.02 -8.62 6.97
CA VAL A 180 -20.04 -8.70 5.89
C VAL A 180 -21.40 -8.33 6.45
N PHE A 181 -21.70 -8.73 7.68
CA PHE A 181 -22.96 -8.45 8.33
C PHE A 181 -23.21 -6.95 8.56
N SER A 182 -22.21 -6.21 9.05
CA SER A 182 -22.33 -4.76 9.24
C SER A 182 -22.45 -3.99 7.92
N ALA A 183 -21.69 -4.39 6.90
CA ALA A 183 -21.78 -3.82 5.55
C ALA A 183 -23.12 -4.10 4.86
N TRP A 184 -23.66 -5.33 5.01
CA TRP A 184 -24.96 -5.71 4.46
C TRP A 184 -26.11 -4.98 5.16
N CYS A 185 -26.09 -4.87 6.49
CA CYS A 185 -27.12 -4.15 7.26
C CYS A 185 -27.17 -2.65 6.93
N CYS A 186 -26.02 -2.03 6.64
CA CYS A 186 -25.96 -0.64 6.18
C CYS A 186 -26.39 -0.48 4.71
N ARG A 187 -26.22 -1.51 3.88
CA ARG A 187 -26.69 -1.53 2.48
C ARG A 187 -28.20 -1.77 2.38
N SER A 188 -28.75 -2.63 3.23
CA SER A 188 -30.17 -2.95 3.25
C SER A 188 -31.03 -1.79 3.75
N SER A 189 -30.50 -0.89 4.60
CA SER A 189 -31.26 0.29 5.06
C SER A 189 -31.46 1.36 3.98
N ASN A 190 -30.74 1.28 2.86
CA ASN A 190 -30.93 2.13 1.68
C ASN A 190 -31.63 1.39 0.52
N TRP A 191 -32.16 0.19 0.77
CA TRP A 191 -32.92 -0.57 -0.22
C TRP A 191 -34.34 0.01 -0.30
N ARG A 192 -34.59 0.79 -1.37
CA ARG A 192 -35.96 1.16 -1.75
C ARG A 192 -36.59 -0.04 -2.46
N PRO A 193 -37.71 -0.61 -1.97
CA PRO A 193 -38.49 -1.54 -2.76
C PRO A 193 -39.17 -0.77 -3.89
N GLY A 194 -38.86 -1.08 -5.15
CA GLY A 194 -39.70 -0.69 -6.29
C GLY A 194 -38.94 -0.21 -7.53
N ALA A 195 -39.34 -0.77 -8.67
CA ALA A 195 -38.75 -0.72 -10.02
C ALA A 195 -37.57 -1.70 -10.14
N ASP A 196 -37.72 -2.89 -10.72
CA ASP A 196 -38.05 -3.02 -12.14
C ASP A 196 -39.01 -4.17 -12.46
N ARG A 197 -39.91 -3.83 -13.37
CA ARG A 197 -40.73 -4.75 -14.18
C ARG A 197 -39.80 -5.63 -15.02
N TYR A 198 -39.99 -6.94 -14.93
CA TYR A 198 -40.00 -7.84 -16.08
C TYR A 198 -41.24 -8.71 -15.96
#